data_AF-A0A3D4Z1B9-F1
#
_entry.id   AF-A0A3D4Z1B9-F1
#
_cell.length_a   1.000
_cell.length_b   1.000
_cell.length_c   1.000
_cell.angle_alpha   90.00
_cell.angle_beta   90.00
_cell.angle_gamma   90.00
#
_symmetry.space_group_name_H-M   'P 1'
#
loop_
_entity.id
_entity.type
_entity.pdbx_description
1 polymer ?
#
loop_
_entity_poly.entity_id
_entity_poly.type
_entity_poly.pdbx_seq_one_letter_code
_entity_poly.pdbx_strand_id
1 'polypeptide(L)'
;MGAASLFDFTDLFDRIVFDAVRGWGKRMKPLRLTMLLCLVLAACTKPALPVLGEISEFHLTTQEGRSFSKSDMAGKIWVANFIFTSCAGTCPLLTERMKKLQTSLNAGMENPERAPLHFVSFSVDPERDTPEVLQEYAKRHDVDLSNWTFLTGPFEEVSRTVVKGFKVSMGKVPVSAETA
;
A
#
# COMPACT_ATOMS: atom_id res chain seq x y z
N MET A 1 31.88 18.83 -46.20
CA MET A 1 32.79 18.38 -45.12
C MET A 1 31.94 17.69 -44.05
N GLY A 2 32.25 16.44 -43.73
CA GLY A 2 31.81 15.76 -42.49
C GLY A 2 30.51 14.96 -42.56
N ALA A 3 30.63 13.68 -42.92
CA ALA A 3 29.68 12.61 -42.60
C ALA A 3 30.24 11.79 -41.42
N ALA A 4 29.38 11.35 -40.49
CA ALA A 4 29.56 10.21 -39.58
C ALA A 4 28.22 9.99 -38.85
N SER A 5 27.30 9.16 -39.35
CA SER A 5 27.22 7.70 -39.16
C SER A 5 27.05 7.28 -37.69
N LEU A 6 25.81 7.33 -37.19
CA LEU A 6 25.38 6.54 -36.03
C LEU A 6 24.87 5.20 -36.56
N PHE A 7 25.81 4.26 -36.72
CA PHE A 7 25.50 2.85 -36.94
C PHE A 7 24.91 2.24 -35.66
N ASP A 8 23.62 1.93 -35.72
CA ASP A 8 23.14 0.55 -35.70
C ASP A 8 23.45 -0.33 -34.47
N PHE A 9 22.83 0.00 -33.34
CA PHE A 9 22.82 -0.90 -32.17
C PHE A 9 21.85 -2.08 -32.35
N THR A 10 20.90 -1.97 -33.28
CA THR A 10 19.94 -3.02 -33.65
C THR A 10 20.60 -4.15 -34.46
N ASP A 11 21.49 -3.82 -35.40
CA ASP A 11 22.17 -4.82 -36.26
C ASP A 11 23.26 -5.61 -35.51
N LEU A 12 23.82 -5.07 -34.41
CA LEU A 12 24.76 -5.82 -33.57
C LEU A 12 24.05 -6.91 -32.73
N PHE A 13 22.85 -6.61 -32.22
CA PHE A 13 22.07 -7.58 -31.46
C PHE A 13 21.55 -8.70 -32.38
N ASP A 14 21.10 -8.34 -33.58
CA ASP A 14 20.70 -9.31 -34.60
C ASP A 14 21.87 -10.17 -35.06
N ARG A 15 23.07 -9.61 -35.29
CA ARG A 15 24.24 -10.41 -35.68
C ARG A 15 24.71 -11.38 -34.59
N ILE A 16 24.71 -10.96 -33.32
CA ILE A 16 25.11 -11.84 -32.20
C ILE A 16 24.12 -13.00 -32.03
N VAL A 17 22.82 -12.74 -32.13
CA VAL A 17 21.78 -13.78 -32.03
C VAL A 17 21.79 -14.67 -33.27
N PHE A 18 21.94 -14.10 -34.46
CA PHE A 18 21.86 -14.82 -35.74
C PHE A 18 23.12 -15.66 -36.03
N ASP A 19 24.29 -15.27 -35.52
CA ASP A 19 25.51 -16.08 -35.61
C ASP A 19 25.58 -17.18 -34.54
N ALA A 20 25.00 -16.97 -33.36
CA ALA A 20 24.81 -18.03 -32.37
C ALA A 20 23.87 -19.14 -32.87
N VAL A 21 22.91 -18.81 -33.73
CA VAL A 21 21.96 -19.77 -34.33
C VAL A 21 22.56 -20.55 -35.50
N ARG A 22 23.50 -19.97 -36.26
CA ARG A 22 24.05 -20.61 -37.47
C ARG A 22 25.17 -21.64 -37.22
N GLY A 23 25.77 -21.66 -36.03
CA GLY A 23 26.84 -22.61 -35.66
C GLY A 23 26.37 -23.93 -35.05
N TRP A 24 25.07 -24.10 -34.76
CA TRP A 24 24.59 -25.25 -33.97
C TRP A 24 24.44 -26.50 -34.84
N GLY A 25 25.54 -27.22 -34.99
CA GLY A 25 25.61 -28.56 -35.56
C GLY A 25 24.53 -29.48 -34.99
N LYS A 26 23.84 -30.17 -35.89
CA LYS A 26 22.77 -31.16 -35.65
C LYS A 26 23.19 -32.26 -34.65
N ARG A 27 23.05 -32.06 -33.33
CA ARG A 27 22.87 -33.17 -32.38
C ARG A 27 22.46 -32.86 -30.94
N MET A 28 21.78 -31.76 -30.63
CA MET A 28 21.11 -31.65 -29.32
C MET A 28 19.75 -30.97 -29.46
N LYS A 29 18.73 -31.58 -28.85
CA LYS A 29 17.29 -31.32 -29.04
C LYS A 29 16.96 -29.86 -28.63
N PRO A 30 16.70 -28.92 -29.56
CA PRO A 30 16.42 -27.51 -29.22
C PRO A 30 15.16 -27.36 -28.36
N LEU A 31 14.27 -28.35 -28.42
CA LEU A 31 13.06 -28.49 -27.60
C LEU A 31 13.35 -28.61 -26.10
N ARG A 32 14.49 -29.19 -25.70
CA ARG A 32 14.84 -29.35 -24.27
C ARG A 32 15.30 -28.04 -23.64
N LEU A 33 15.98 -27.19 -24.40
CA LEU A 33 16.49 -25.90 -23.93
C LEU A 33 15.36 -24.87 -23.80
N THR A 34 14.44 -24.84 -24.77
CA THR A 34 13.22 -24.01 -24.68
C THR A 34 12.30 -24.46 -23.55
N MET A 35 12.12 -25.77 -23.36
CA MET A 35 11.32 -26.30 -22.26
C MET A 35 11.92 -25.95 -20.89
N LEU A 36 13.26 -26.03 -20.74
CA LEU A 36 13.93 -25.62 -19.50
C LEU A 36 13.77 -24.11 -19.23
N LEU A 37 13.89 -23.28 -20.27
CA LEU A 37 13.72 -21.83 -20.18
C LEU A 37 12.27 -21.46 -19.80
N CYS A 38 11.27 -22.11 -20.40
CA CYS A 38 9.87 -21.93 -20.02
C CYS A 38 9.59 -22.39 -18.58
N LEU A 39 10.23 -23.48 -18.12
CA LEU A 39 10.11 -23.95 -16.74
C LEU A 39 10.71 -22.96 -15.74
N VAL A 40 11.84 -22.32 -16.10
CA VAL A 40 12.49 -21.28 -15.30
C VAL A 40 11.63 -20.00 -15.25
N LEU A 41 11.01 -19.61 -16.38
CA LEU A 41 10.11 -18.44 -16.43
C LEU A 41 8.80 -18.68 -15.65
N ALA A 42 8.25 -19.88 -15.68
CA ALA A 42 7.04 -20.24 -14.92
C ALA A 42 7.28 -20.36 -13.41
N ALA A 43 8.54 -20.53 -12.96
CA ALA A 43 8.88 -20.72 -11.55
C ALA A 43 8.83 -19.43 -10.69
N CYS A 44 8.54 -18.27 -11.28
CA CYS A 44 8.59 -16.96 -10.58
C CYS A 44 7.25 -16.25 -10.38
N THR A 45 6.10 -16.89 -10.63
CA THR A 45 4.79 -16.27 -10.33
C THR A 45 4.41 -16.46 -8.86
N LYS A 46 4.57 -15.43 -8.04
CA LYS A 46 3.99 -15.39 -6.69
C LYS A 46 2.46 -15.36 -6.80
N PRO A 47 1.72 -16.22 -6.09
CA PRO A 47 0.25 -16.16 -6.12
C PRO A 47 -0.24 -14.83 -5.56
N ALA A 48 -1.29 -14.28 -6.16
CA ALA A 48 -1.98 -13.13 -5.62
C ALA A 48 -2.57 -13.47 -4.24
N LEU A 49 -2.57 -12.50 -3.33
CA LEU A 49 -3.20 -12.67 -2.02
C LEU A 49 -4.72 -12.86 -2.19
N PRO A 50 -5.35 -13.70 -1.35
CA PRO A 50 -6.80 -13.87 -1.40
C PRO A 50 -7.51 -12.57 -1.01
N VAL A 51 -8.57 -12.23 -1.75
CA VAL A 51 -9.45 -11.09 -1.41
C VAL A 51 -10.43 -11.55 -0.33
N LEU A 52 -10.36 -10.93 0.85
CA LEU A 52 -11.20 -11.30 2.00
C LEU A 52 -12.54 -10.55 2.02
N GLY A 53 -12.66 -9.46 1.27
CA GLY A 53 -13.88 -8.68 1.19
C GLY A 53 -13.66 -7.34 0.48
N GLU A 54 -14.78 -6.68 0.20
CA GLU A 54 -14.81 -5.33 -0.35
C GLU A 54 -15.43 -4.36 0.66
N ILE A 55 -14.87 -3.16 0.73
CA ILE A 55 -15.35 -2.09 1.60
C ILE A 55 -16.35 -1.23 0.80
N SER A 56 -17.52 -0.97 1.37
CA SER A 56 -18.51 -0.05 0.79
C SER A 56 -18.00 1.40 0.73
N GLU A 57 -18.68 2.25 -0.04
CA GLU A 57 -18.39 3.68 -0.03
C GLU A 57 -18.61 4.29 1.37
N PHE A 58 -17.73 5.22 1.74
CA PHE A 58 -17.75 5.94 3.01
C PHE A 58 -17.34 7.39 2.82
N HIS A 59 -17.83 8.27 3.68
CA HIS A 59 -17.43 9.67 3.71
C HIS A 59 -17.05 10.07 5.14
N LEU A 60 -15.79 10.39 5.34
CA LEU A 60 -15.22 10.74 6.64
C LEU A 60 -14.46 12.07 6.53
N THR A 61 -13.91 12.51 7.65
CA THR A 61 -13.20 13.78 7.79
C THR A 61 -11.75 13.52 8.17
N THR A 62 -10.80 14.17 7.49
CA THR A 62 -9.38 14.09 7.81
C THR A 62 -9.01 14.90 9.05
N GLN A 63 -7.80 14.71 9.57
CA GLN A 63 -7.20 15.55 10.62
C GLN A 63 -7.08 17.04 10.23
N GLU A 64 -7.09 17.36 8.92
CA GLU A 64 -7.12 18.76 8.44
C GLU A 64 -8.55 19.30 8.26
N GLY A 65 -9.57 18.56 8.68
CA GLY A 65 -10.97 18.96 8.51
C GLY A 65 -11.50 18.83 7.07
N ARG A 66 -10.82 18.09 6.20
CA ARG A 66 -11.24 17.89 4.80
C ARG A 66 -12.12 16.65 4.66
N SER A 67 -13.02 16.65 3.68
CA SER A 67 -13.76 15.42 3.33
C SER A 67 -12.82 14.40 2.70
N PHE A 68 -13.04 13.13 3.04
CA PHE A 68 -12.27 11.99 2.54
C PHE A 68 -13.21 10.81 2.31
N SER A 69 -12.98 10.06 1.23
CA SER A 69 -13.83 8.96 0.79
C SER A 69 -13.02 7.75 0.33
N LYS A 70 -13.70 6.64 0.03
CA LYS A 70 -13.04 5.48 -0.58
C LYS A 70 -12.47 5.83 -1.96
N SER A 71 -13.15 6.71 -2.70
CA SER A 71 -12.74 7.12 -4.04
C SER A 71 -11.38 7.83 -4.08
N ASP A 72 -10.98 8.50 -3.00
CA ASP A 72 -9.66 9.15 -2.87
C ASP A 72 -8.50 8.14 -2.88
N MET A 73 -8.80 6.86 -2.61
CA MET A 73 -7.86 5.74 -2.63
C MET A 73 -7.89 4.94 -3.95
N ALA A 74 -8.65 5.36 -4.96
CA ALA A 74 -8.69 4.68 -6.25
C ALA A 74 -7.29 4.60 -6.89
N GLY A 75 -6.89 3.41 -7.32
CA GLY A 75 -5.56 3.17 -7.92
C GLY A 75 -4.39 3.16 -6.93
N LYS A 76 -4.64 3.33 -5.63
CA LYS A 76 -3.62 3.27 -4.58
C LYS A 76 -3.70 1.94 -3.83
N ILE A 77 -2.56 1.43 -3.42
CA ILE A 77 -2.50 0.44 -2.35
C ILE A 77 -2.57 1.22 -1.04
N TRP A 78 -3.40 0.78 -0.10
CA TRP A 78 -3.48 1.46 1.18
C TRP A 78 -3.57 0.50 2.35
N VAL A 79 -2.99 0.91 3.47
CA VAL A 79 -2.96 0.15 4.72
C VAL A 79 -3.85 0.86 5.73
N ALA A 80 -4.85 0.15 6.24
CA ALA A 80 -5.77 0.63 7.24
C ALA A 80 -5.32 0.25 8.66
N ASN A 81 -5.56 1.12 9.63
CA ASN A 81 -5.37 0.91 11.06
C ASN A 81 -6.50 1.54 11.85
N PHE A 82 -6.77 1.05 13.06
CA PHE A 82 -7.88 1.48 13.90
C PHE A 82 -7.33 1.91 15.26
N ILE A 83 -7.59 3.16 15.65
CA ILE A 83 -7.01 3.78 16.85
C ILE A 83 -8.07 4.53 17.64
N PHE A 84 -7.76 4.86 18.89
CA PHE A 84 -8.44 5.93 19.63
C PHE A 84 -7.37 6.67 20.44
N THR A 85 -7.42 8.00 20.46
CA THR A 85 -6.27 8.80 20.93
C THR A 85 -6.11 8.81 22.45
N SER A 86 -7.18 8.51 23.20
CA SER A 86 -7.20 8.47 24.66
C SER A 86 -6.63 7.18 25.26
N CYS A 87 -6.28 6.17 24.45
CA CYS A 87 -5.77 4.91 24.98
C CYS A 87 -4.38 5.06 25.60
N ALA A 88 -4.24 4.80 26.90
CA ALA A 88 -2.95 4.71 27.57
C ALA A 88 -2.20 3.37 27.31
N GLY A 89 -2.82 2.43 26.59
CA GLY A 89 -2.34 1.05 26.44
C GLY A 89 -1.77 0.72 25.04
N THR A 90 -2.50 -0.10 24.28
CA THR A 90 -1.97 -0.74 23.06
C THR A 90 -2.01 0.15 21.82
N CYS A 91 -2.81 1.22 21.77
CA CYS A 91 -2.93 2.06 20.57
C CYS A 91 -1.63 2.81 20.20
N PRO A 92 -0.87 3.41 21.14
CA PRO A 92 0.48 3.92 20.84
C PRO A 92 1.39 2.88 20.15
N LEU A 93 1.30 1.61 20.55
CA LEU A 93 2.07 0.53 19.94
C LEU A 93 1.62 0.22 18.50
N LEU A 94 0.33 0.31 18.20
CA LEU A 94 -0.18 0.15 16.83
C LEU A 94 0.32 1.25 15.91
N THR A 95 0.26 2.50 16.35
CA THR A 95 0.79 3.65 15.61
C THR A 95 2.29 3.52 15.36
N GLU A 96 3.08 3.12 16.36
CA GLU A 96 4.51 2.86 16.19
C GLU A 96 4.81 1.72 15.20
N ARG A 97 4.03 0.63 15.22
CA ARG A 97 4.18 -0.46 14.25
C ARG A 97 3.85 -0.01 12.83
N MET A 98 2.79 0.78 12.66
CA MET A 98 2.40 1.32 11.37
C MET A 98 3.41 2.34 10.84
N LYS A 99 4.04 3.15 11.72
CA LYS A 99 5.17 4.02 11.38
C LYS A 99 6.36 3.23 10.85
N LYS A 100 6.75 2.14 11.52
CA LYS A 100 7.82 1.25 11.03
C LYS A 100 7.50 0.66 9.66
N LEU A 101 6.24 0.31 9.43
CA LEU A 101 5.77 -0.17 8.13
C LEU A 101 5.85 0.92 7.07
N GLN A 102 5.41 2.14 7.37
CA GLN A 102 5.52 3.30 6.50
C GLN A 102 6.97 3.57 6.11
N THR A 103 7.90 3.63 7.06
CA THR A 103 9.32 3.85 6.76
C THR A 103 9.88 2.77 5.84
N SER A 104 9.57 1.50 6.13
CA SER A 104 10.10 0.36 5.37
C SER A 104 9.53 0.28 3.96
N LEU A 105 8.24 0.58 3.80
CA LEU A 105 7.59 0.54 2.49
C LEU A 105 7.94 1.78 1.65
N ASN A 106 7.99 2.98 2.24
CA ASN A 106 8.39 4.20 1.55
C ASN A 106 9.82 4.11 1.00
N ALA A 107 10.76 3.46 1.73
CA ALA A 107 12.12 3.23 1.24
C ALA A 107 12.18 2.40 -0.06
N GLY A 108 11.15 1.60 -0.36
CA GLY A 108 11.06 0.82 -1.59
C GLY A 108 10.25 1.49 -2.71
N MET A 109 9.73 2.71 -2.52
CA MET A 109 8.85 3.39 -3.47
C MET A 109 9.59 4.14 -4.59
N GLU A 110 10.93 4.06 -4.63
CA GLU A 110 11.74 4.67 -5.71
C GLU A 110 11.51 4.02 -7.09
N ASN A 111 10.88 2.84 -7.14
CA ASN A 111 10.52 2.19 -8.39
C ASN A 111 9.23 2.81 -8.99
N PRO A 112 9.29 3.47 -10.15
CA PRO A 112 8.13 4.11 -10.80
C PRO A 112 7.03 3.12 -11.23
N GLU A 113 7.32 1.82 -11.28
CA GLU A 113 6.33 0.78 -11.61
C GLU A 113 5.42 0.40 -10.42
N ARG A 114 5.71 0.90 -9.20
CA ARG A 114 4.90 0.60 -8.02
C ARG A 114 3.69 1.52 -7.93
N ALA A 115 2.53 0.92 -7.65
CA ALA A 115 1.33 1.68 -7.33
C ALA A 115 1.57 2.55 -6.08
N PRO A 116 1.05 3.79 -6.03
CA PRO A 116 1.22 4.66 -4.87
C PRO A 116 0.69 3.99 -3.59
N LEU A 117 1.40 4.23 -2.48
CA LEU A 117 1.06 3.69 -1.17
C LEU A 117 0.51 4.80 -0.26
N HIS A 118 -0.60 4.52 0.42
CA HIS A 118 -1.22 5.41 1.40
C HIS A 118 -1.53 4.70 2.72
N PHE A 119 -1.44 5.40 3.83
CA PHE A 119 -1.75 4.90 5.15
C PHE A 119 -3.00 5.60 5.67
N VAL A 120 -3.92 4.86 6.29
CA VAL A 120 -5.17 5.42 6.80
C VAL A 120 -5.43 4.88 8.21
N SER A 121 -5.51 5.78 9.18
CA SER A 121 -5.89 5.45 10.56
C SER A 121 -7.31 5.93 10.83
N PHE A 122 -8.23 5.02 11.10
CA PHE A 122 -9.60 5.34 11.50
C PHE A 122 -9.68 5.49 13.01
N SER A 123 -10.21 6.60 13.51
CA SER A 123 -10.62 6.68 14.90
C SER A 123 -11.82 5.76 15.16
N VAL A 124 -11.78 4.99 16.24
CA VAL A 124 -12.92 4.23 16.77
C VAL A 124 -13.58 4.93 17.96
N ASP A 125 -13.15 6.15 18.28
CA ASP A 125 -13.76 7.04 19.28
C ASP A 125 -13.97 8.46 18.72
N PRO A 126 -14.80 8.61 17.67
CA PRO A 126 -14.94 9.88 16.97
C PRO A 126 -15.64 10.97 17.79
N GLU A 127 -16.28 10.63 18.90
CA GLU A 127 -16.87 11.60 19.83
C GLU A 127 -15.79 12.40 20.58
N ARG A 128 -14.59 11.80 20.78
CA ARG A 128 -13.43 12.44 21.44
C ARG A 128 -12.33 12.82 20.46
N ASP A 129 -12.13 12.02 19.41
CA ASP A 129 -11.09 12.20 18.41
C ASP A 129 -11.54 13.17 17.31
N THR A 130 -11.60 14.46 17.63
CA THR A 130 -11.83 15.51 16.64
C THR A 130 -10.65 15.62 15.66
N PRO A 131 -10.82 16.28 14.50
CA PRO A 131 -9.70 16.52 13.57
C PRO A 131 -8.47 17.13 14.26
N GLU A 132 -8.66 18.08 15.16
CA GLU A 132 -7.60 18.75 15.91
C GLU A 132 -6.88 17.78 16.86
N VAL A 133 -7.64 16.92 17.54
CA VAL A 133 -7.07 15.88 18.43
C VAL A 133 -6.26 14.87 17.63
N LEU A 134 -6.76 14.44 16.47
CA LEU A 134 -6.03 13.54 15.56
C LEU A 134 -4.75 14.18 15.00
N GLN A 135 -4.81 15.47 14.67
CA GLN A 135 -3.65 16.23 14.19
C GLN A 135 -2.56 16.31 15.27
N GLU A 136 -2.95 16.52 16.53
CA GLU A 136 -2.02 16.55 17.66
C GLU A 136 -1.48 15.15 17.99
N TYR A 137 -2.33 14.13 17.91
CA TYR A 137 -1.91 12.74 18.07
C TYR A 137 -0.84 12.36 17.04
N ALA A 138 -1.05 12.68 15.76
CA ALA A 138 -0.09 12.41 14.70
C ALA A 138 1.26 13.11 14.96
N LYS A 139 1.24 14.37 15.42
CA LYS A 139 2.45 15.11 15.79
C LYS A 139 3.18 14.46 16.96
N ARG A 140 2.47 14.10 18.03
CA ARG A 140 3.05 13.45 19.22
C ARG A 140 3.77 12.14 18.89
N HIS A 141 3.31 11.44 17.86
CA HIS A 141 3.86 10.16 17.42
C HIS A 141 4.89 10.28 16.27
N ASP A 142 5.26 11.51 15.89
CA ASP A 142 6.19 11.79 14.78
C ASP A 142 5.78 11.06 13.49
N VAL A 143 4.49 11.11 13.17
CA VAL A 143 3.95 10.46 11.97
C VAL A 143 4.25 11.32 10.74
N ASP A 144 4.77 10.70 9.68
CA ASP A 144 4.91 11.34 8.37
C ASP A 144 3.54 11.44 7.70
N LEU A 145 2.97 12.65 7.69
CA LEU A 145 1.65 12.92 7.13
C LEU A 145 1.65 13.08 5.59
N SER A 146 2.79 12.93 4.91
CA SER A 146 2.86 13.04 3.45
C SER A 146 2.05 11.96 2.72
N ASN A 147 1.94 10.76 3.30
CA ASN A 147 1.12 9.67 2.80
C ASN A 147 0.36 8.92 3.91
N TRP A 148 0.06 9.59 5.03
CA TRP A 148 -0.76 9.03 6.10
C TRP A 148 -1.87 9.99 6.51
N THR A 149 -3.11 9.51 6.46
CA THR A 149 -4.31 10.26 6.85
C THR A 149 -4.99 9.63 8.07
N PHE A 150 -5.44 10.46 8.99
CA PHE A 150 -6.26 10.07 10.14
C PHE A 150 -7.71 10.48 9.87
N LEU A 151 -8.65 9.59 10.13
CA LEU A 151 -10.06 9.78 9.79
C LEU A 151 -10.94 9.74 11.05
N THR A 152 -11.87 10.69 11.11
CA THR A 152 -12.97 10.77 12.09
C THR A 152 -14.25 11.18 11.37
N GLY A 153 -15.35 11.35 12.09
CA GLY A 153 -16.64 11.77 11.52
C GLY A 153 -17.83 11.43 12.40
N PRO A 154 -19.06 11.50 11.89
CA PRO A 154 -20.23 11.08 12.63
C PRO A 154 -20.10 9.63 13.11
N PHE A 155 -20.43 9.37 14.38
CA PHE A 155 -20.28 8.04 15.00
C PHE A 155 -20.90 6.92 14.16
N GLU A 156 -22.10 7.13 13.63
CA GLU A 156 -22.80 6.16 12.79
C GLU A 156 -22.05 5.82 11.50
N GLU A 157 -21.40 6.81 10.89
CA GLU A 157 -20.66 6.66 9.64
C GLU A 157 -19.33 5.94 9.85
N VAL A 158 -18.62 6.30 10.92
CA VAL A 158 -17.41 5.62 11.37
C VAL A 158 -17.73 4.17 11.74
N SER A 159 -18.74 3.94 12.59
CA SER A 159 -19.19 2.62 13.00
C SER A 159 -19.60 1.75 11.81
N ARG A 160 -20.38 2.30 10.87
CA ARG A 160 -20.75 1.61 9.62
C ARG A 160 -19.51 1.18 8.83
N THR A 161 -18.55 2.08 8.66
CA THR A 161 -17.32 1.82 7.90
C THR A 161 -16.44 0.75 8.58
N VAL A 162 -16.18 0.92 9.87
CA VAL A 162 -15.29 0.05 10.66
C VAL A 162 -15.93 -1.33 10.91
N VAL A 163 -17.17 -1.36 11.41
CA VAL A 163 -17.84 -2.60 11.81
C VAL A 163 -18.38 -3.36 10.59
N LYS A 164 -19.09 -2.69 9.67
CA LYS A 164 -19.68 -3.40 8.53
C LYS A 164 -18.68 -3.54 7.38
N GLY A 165 -17.84 -2.55 7.13
CA GLY A 165 -16.82 -2.60 6.06
C GLY A 165 -15.65 -3.49 6.46
N PHE A 166 -14.93 -3.11 7.51
CA PHE A 166 -13.70 -3.80 7.92
C PHE A 166 -13.89 -4.99 8.87
N LYS A 167 -15.11 -5.23 9.36
CA LYS A 167 -15.42 -6.30 10.33
C LYS A 167 -14.64 -6.15 11.65
N VAL A 168 -14.28 -4.92 12.00
CA VAL A 168 -13.59 -4.60 13.25
C VAL A 168 -14.63 -4.20 14.30
N SER A 169 -14.55 -4.80 15.48
CA SER A 169 -15.47 -4.48 16.57
C SER A 169 -15.23 -3.07 17.09
N MET A 170 -16.31 -2.31 17.29
CA MET A 170 -16.31 -0.97 17.84
C MET A 170 -17.46 -0.86 18.85
N GLY A 171 -17.18 -0.33 20.03
CA GLY A 171 -18.16 -0.17 21.11
C GLY A 171 -18.00 1.19 21.76
N LYS A 172 -19.09 1.71 22.35
CA LYS A 172 -19.03 2.93 23.16
C LYS A 172 -18.42 2.59 24.51
N VAL A 173 -17.34 3.28 24.89
CA VAL A 173 -16.80 3.22 26.25
C VAL A 173 -17.52 4.28 27.08
N PRO A 174 -18.35 3.92 28.07
CA PRO A 174 -19.02 4.90 28.90
C PRO A 174 -18.00 5.70 29.72
N VAL A 175 -18.17 7.02 29.74
CA VAL A 175 -17.27 7.98 30.41
C VAL A 175 -17.04 7.65 31.90
N SER A 176 -17.98 6.96 32.54
CA SER A 176 -17.90 6.56 33.95
C SER A 176 -16.99 5.35 34.25
N ALA A 177 -16.55 4.61 33.23
CA ALA A 177 -15.74 3.40 33.43
C ALA A 177 -14.23 3.70 33.52
N GLU A 178 -13.81 4.95 33.32
CA GLU A 178 -12.40 5.33 33.16
C GLU A 178 -11.80 5.95 34.45
N THR A 179 -12.61 6.12 35.50
CA THR A 179 -12.21 6.66 36.82
C THR A 179 -12.11 5.61 37.94
N ALA A 180 -12.03 4.32 37.60
CA ALA A 180 -11.89 3.22 38.56
C ALA A 180 -10.48 2.61 38.56
#